data_AF-A0A923CR13-F1
#
_entry.id   AF-A0A923CR13-F1
#
_cell.length_a   1.000
_cell.length_b   1.000
_cell.length_c   1.000
_cell.angle_alpha   90.00
_cell.angle_beta   90.00
_cell.angle_gamma   90.00
#
_symmetry.space_group_name_H-M   'P 1'
#
loop_
_entity.id
_entity.type
_entity.pdbx_description
1 polymer ?
#
loop_
_entity_poly.entity_id
_entity_poly.type
_entity_poly.pdbx_seq_one_letter_code
_entity_poly.pdbx_strand_id
1 'polypeptide(L)'
;MSQNTKSPKQLPKKITLLLIYGRPPLAFTGMICAIAVMLTQNPIPYLLGVSCLFVSMTFDLVDGWFAARFHPNNALAHLADRIMDKIVYSIIFPLLTAGMMWRMLRIKPEYTKIEFLHAIFVLFICVTVLIRDNFASFMRGFAIRRGQEPEPSEFTRLRTIVAAPLSALLYAHAFCIPDGPSIKLYSWISWLGNIPIRVFFVFEIVFLIINFASIARYCRRYGNYCLDELCLGNESLRKRILAVFPNALTVMNAMMGLLAVFFAHQGRIKEAFLIMIGAAIFDKLDGAMARKLGLADDAPATPGKSKITFGGIMDDIADTVSFCIAPAWIYYICLSEVSTTRLPISIIAILYTVFGISRLVYFTLDKNPIPGIFKGMPTPAAALFVTSPLIIFAQAMDQGSESITFWYFFCSGVMVAAAFLMNLFPAKYVHVGRLMDKNPWIGRIDLPLVVLFAFTPYLGYFAFLQLFLYSISPILSKRKTA
;
A
#
# COMPACT_ATOMS: atom_id res chain seq x y z
N MET A 1 -53.42 -30.20 11.33
CA MET A 1 -52.67 -28.95 11.59
C MET A 1 -51.80 -28.64 10.39
N SER A 2 -52.23 -27.68 9.56
CA SER A 2 -51.51 -27.20 8.38
C SER A 2 -50.29 -26.38 8.82
N GLN A 3 -49.08 -26.88 8.53
CA GLN A 3 -47.86 -26.10 8.65
C GLN A 3 -47.77 -25.14 7.45
N ASN A 4 -48.08 -23.89 7.75
CA ASN A 4 -48.06 -22.74 6.85
C ASN A 4 -46.60 -22.42 6.46
N THR A 5 -46.10 -23.02 5.38
CA THR A 5 -44.86 -22.61 4.73
C THR A 5 -45.09 -21.24 4.07
N LYS A 6 -44.80 -20.16 4.80
CA LYS A 6 -44.76 -18.81 4.22
C LYS A 6 -43.77 -18.80 3.07
N SER A 7 -44.28 -18.74 1.83
CA SER A 7 -43.47 -18.43 0.66
C SER A 7 -42.75 -17.09 0.89
N PRO A 8 -41.47 -16.95 0.51
CA PRO A 8 -40.78 -15.68 0.63
C PRO A 8 -41.57 -14.64 -0.17
N LYS A 9 -41.94 -13.51 0.48
CA LYS A 9 -42.68 -12.41 -0.17
C LYS A 9 -41.89 -11.95 -1.41
N GLN A 10 -42.32 -12.38 -2.59
CA GLN A 10 -41.73 -11.95 -3.86
C GLN A 10 -42.16 -10.51 -4.13
N LEU A 11 -41.19 -9.63 -4.39
CA LEU A 11 -41.48 -8.31 -4.93
C LEU A 11 -42.20 -8.44 -6.28
N PRO A 12 -43.10 -7.52 -6.63
CA PRO A 12 -43.60 -7.41 -7.98
C PRO A 12 -42.41 -7.25 -8.94
N LYS A 13 -42.29 -8.12 -9.96
CA LYS A 13 -41.20 -8.09 -10.96
C LYS A 13 -40.95 -6.69 -11.53
N LYS A 14 -41.98 -5.85 -11.60
CA LYS A 14 -41.92 -4.45 -12.04
C LYS A 14 -41.02 -3.56 -11.15
N ILE A 15 -41.05 -3.75 -9.82
CA ILE A 15 -40.26 -2.93 -8.89
C ILE A 15 -38.77 -3.29 -8.98
N THR A 16 -38.45 -4.59 -9.07
CA THR A 16 -37.08 -5.06 -9.27
C THR A 16 -36.49 -4.58 -10.60
N LEU A 17 -37.27 -4.62 -11.68
CA LEU A 17 -36.86 -4.08 -12.97
C LEU A 17 -36.59 -2.57 -12.90
N LEU A 18 -37.45 -1.81 -12.21
CA LEU A 18 -37.27 -0.36 -12.06
C LEU A 18 -36.01 -0.02 -11.25
N LEU A 19 -35.71 -0.75 -10.18
CA LEU A 19 -34.51 -0.54 -9.38
C LEU A 19 -33.23 -0.85 -10.16
N ILE A 20 -33.20 -1.94 -10.93
CA ILE A 20 -32.01 -2.35 -11.70
C ILE A 20 -31.79 -1.42 -12.90
N TYR A 21 -32.81 -1.24 -13.73
CA TYR A 21 -32.70 -0.52 -15.01
C TYR A 21 -32.87 1.00 -14.88
N GLY A 22 -33.34 1.50 -13.73
CA GLY A 22 -33.49 2.94 -13.48
C GLY A 22 -32.18 3.66 -13.18
N ARG A 23 -31.13 2.95 -12.72
CA ARG A 23 -29.85 3.56 -12.33
C ARG A 23 -29.07 4.19 -13.50
N PRO A 24 -28.82 3.49 -14.63
CA PRO A 24 -28.04 4.08 -15.72
C PRO A 24 -28.64 5.36 -16.31
N PRO A 25 -29.96 5.45 -16.59
CA PRO A 25 -30.57 6.70 -17.05
C PRO A 25 -30.40 7.86 -16.07
N LEU A 26 -30.52 7.60 -14.76
CA LEU A 26 -30.29 8.62 -13.73
C LEU A 26 -28.83 9.08 -13.68
N ALA A 27 -27.88 8.14 -13.77
CA ALA A 27 -26.45 8.46 -13.82
C ALA A 27 -26.09 9.27 -15.08
N PHE A 28 -26.64 8.89 -16.24
CA PHE A 28 -26.47 9.62 -17.49
C PHE A 28 -27.09 11.02 -17.44
N THR A 29 -28.26 11.16 -16.81
CA THR A 29 -28.89 12.47 -16.57
C THR A 29 -28.02 13.35 -15.68
N GLY A 30 -27.45 12.77 -14.61
CA GLY A 30 -26.46 13.43 -13.77
C GLY A 30 -25.24 13.90 -14.57
N MET A 31 -24.73 13.08 -15.49
CA MET A 31 -23.63 13.47 -16.39
C MET A 31 -23.97 14.66 -17.28
N ILE A 32 -25.14 14.67 -17.93
CA ILE A 32 -25.59 15.81 -18.74
C ILE A 32 -25.69 17.07 -17.87
N CYS A 33 -26.24 16.94 -16.67
CA CYS A 33 -26.35 18.05 -15.72
C CYS A 33 -24.98 18.58 -15.30
N ALA A 34 -24.00 17.72 -15.02
CA ALA A 34 -22.64 18.12 -14.71
C ALA A 34 -21.97 18.85 -15.88
N ILE A 35 -22.13 18.35 -17.11
CA ILE A 35 -21.61 19.03 -18.31
C ILE A 35 -22.26 20.41 -18.46
N ALA A 36 -23.58 20.51 -18.23
CA ALA A 36 -24.27 21.80 -18.24
C ALA A 36 -23.74 22.74 -17.14
N VAL A 37 -23.44 22.24 -15.93
CA VAL A 37 -22.77 23.03 -14.88
C VAL A 37 -21.40 23.51 -15.34
N MET A 38 -20.59 22.62 -15.94
CA MET A 38 -19.25 22.95 -16.39
C MET A 38 -19.24 24.08 -17.45
N LEU A 39 -20.25 24.09 -18.32
CA LEU A 39 -20.39 25.05 -19.41
C LEU A 39 -21.07 26.35 -18.98
N THR A 40 -22.10 26.29 -18.14
CA THR A 40 -22.99 27.43 -17.86
C THR A 40 -22.83 28.01 -16.46
N GLN A 41 -22.15 27.31 -15.54
CA GLN A 41 -22.04 27.66 -14.12
C GLN A 41 -23.41 27.91 -13.44
N ASN A 42 -24.47 27.30 -13.97
CA ASN A 42 -25.82 27.51 -13.47
C ASN A 42 -26.14 26.55 -12.29
N PRO A 43 -26.68 27.05 -11.17
CA PRO A 43 -26.99 26.25 -9.99
C PRO A 43 -28.19 25.29 -10.18
N ILE A 44 -29.05 25.51 -11.18
CA ILE A 44 -30.21 24.65 -11.44
C ILE A 44 -29.78 23.28 -11.98
N PRO A 45 -28.95 23.17 -13.05
CA PRO A 45 -28.36 21.90 -13.45
C PRO A 45 -27.60 21.19 -12.34
N TYR A 46 -26.92 21.93 -11.45
CA TYR A 46 -26.24 21.34 -10.29
C TYR A 46 -27.23 20.62 -9.36
N LEU A 47 -28.31 21.31 -8.97
CA LEU A 47 -29.34 20.76 -8.09
C LEU A 47 -30.00 19.51 -8.69
N LEU A 48 -30.32 19.55 -9.98
CA LEU A 48 -30.90 18.41 -10.70
C LEU A 48 -29.91 17.25 -10.76
N GLY A 49 -28.64 17.52 -11.11
CA GLY A 49 -27.61 16.50 -11.22
C GLY A 49 -27.32 15.78 -9.90
N VAL A 50 -27.17 16.52 -8.81
CA VAL A 50 -26.98 15.95 -7.46
C VAL A 50 -28.20 15.10 -7.09
N SER A 51 -29.41 15.59 -7.35
CA SER A 51 -30.65 14.89 -7.03
C SER A 51 -30.78 13.58 -7.82
N CYS A 52 -30.52 13.58 -9.13
CA CYS A 52 -30.54 12.39 -9.97
C CYS A 52 -29.52 11.34 -9.50
N LEU A 53 -28.29 11.75 -9.18
CA LEU A 53 -27.28 10.82 -8.67
C LEU A 53 -27.61 10.29 -7.28
N PHE A 54 -28.15 11.11 -6.39
CA PHE A 54 -28.57 10.66 -5.08
C PHE A 54 -29.67 9.60 -5.17
N VAL A 55 -30.65 9.79 -6.08
CA VAL A 55 -31.69 8.79 -6.35
C VAL A 55 -31.08 7.52 -6.95
N SER A 56 -30.16 7.64 -7.92
CA SER A 56 -29.46 6.49 -8.51
C SER A 56 -28.71 5.66 -7.46
N MET A 57 -28.02 6.34 -6.54
CA MET A 57 -27.26 5.69 -5.46
C MET A 57 -28.17 5.07 -4.40
N THR A 58 -29.32 5.68 -4.14
CA THR A 58 -30.34 5.10 -3.25
C THR A 58 -30.89 3.80 -3.85
N PHE A 59 -31.15 3.77 -5.16
CA PHE A 59 -31.60 2.55 -5.83
C PHE A 59 -30.55 1.43 -5.74
N ASP A 60 -29.26 1.77 -5.83
CA ASP A 60 -28.14 0.83 -5.69
C ASP A 60 -28.10 0.18 -4.28
N LEU A 61 -28.24 0.99 -3.22
CA LEU A 61 -28.29 0.51 -1.84
C LEU A 61 -29.52 -0.35 -1.56
N VAL A 62 -30.67 0.08 -2.08
CA VAL A 62 -31.96 -0.59 -1.90
C VAL A 62 -31.94 -1.95 -2.60
N ASP A 63 -31.52 -2.00 -3.87
CA ASP A 63 -31.41 -3.25 -4.62
C ASP A 63 -30.44 -4.23 -3.95
N GLY A 64 -29.25 -3.77 -3.54
CA GLY A 64 -28.29 -4.59 -2.82
C GLY A 64 -28.78 -5.11 -1.46
N TRP A 65 -29.65 -4.37 -0.77
CA TRP A 65 -30.31 -4.85 0.45
C TRP A 65 -31.42 -5.87 0.17
N PHE A 66 -32.21 -5.64 -0.88
CA PHE A 66 -33.30 -6.53 -1.28
C PHE A 66 -32.81 -7.87 -1.83
N ALA A 67 -31.78 -7.85 -2.69
CA ALA A 67 -31.15 -9.05 -3.22
C ALA A 67 -30.70 -9.99 -2.09
N ALA A 68 -30.08 -9.43 -1.04
CA ALA A 68 -29.61 -10.20 0.12
C ALA A 68 -30.71 -10.84 0.97
N ARG A 69 -31.97 -10.38 0.87
CA ARG A 69 -33.07 -10.80 1.76
C ARG A 69 -34.15 -11.63 1.07
N PHE A 70 -34.32 -11.51 -0.24
CA PHE A 70 -35.53 -12.02 -0.92
C PHE A 70 -35.31 -12.85 -2.20
N HIS A 71 -34.08 -13.19 -2.58
CA HIS A 71 -33.72 -13.87 -3.84
C HIS A 71 -34.83 -14.77 -4.46
N PRO A 72 -35.36 -14.43 -5.65
CA PRO A 72 -35.99 -15.39 -6.53
C PRO A 72 -35.18 -15.56 -7.82
N ASN A 73 -34.93 -16.82 -8.18
CA ASN A 73 -34.24 -17.32 -9.37
C ASN A 73 -34.68 -16.66 -10.68
N ASN A 74 -33.95 -15.65 -11.15
CA ASN A 74 -33.92 -15.26 -12.57
C ASN A 74 -32.46 -15.03 -12.97
N ALA A 75 -31.86 -15.97 -13.69
CA ALA A 75 -30.45 -15.92 -14.10
C ALA A 75 -30.07 -14.61 -14.83
N LEU A 76 -31.02 -14.01 -15.56
CA LEU A 76 -30.86 -12.74 -16.28
C LEU A 76 -30.76 -11.51 -15.36
N ALA A 77 -31.41 -11.52 -14.19
CA ALA A 77 -31.43 -10.36 -13.31
C ALA A 77 -30.05 -10.08 -12.70
N HIS A 78 -29.33 -11.14 -12.31
CA HIS A 78 -27.98 -10.99 -11.75
C HIS A 78 -26.96 -10.52 -12.79
N LEU A 79 -27.12 -10.93 -14.06
CA LEU A 79 -26.25 -10.46 -15.14
C LEU A 79 -26.53 -8.99 -15.47
N ALA A 80 -27.81 -8.61 -15.57
CA ALA A 80 -28.22 -7.24 -15.83
C ALA A 80 -27.70 -6.29 -14.74
N ASP A 81 -27.89 -6.62 -13.47
CA ASP A 81 -27.39 -5.84 -12.33
C ASP A 81 -25.89 -5.52 -12.43
N ARG A 82 -25.06 -6.52 -12.72
CA ARG A 82 -23.60 -6.34 -12.90
C ARG A 82 -23.23 -5.45 -14.08
N ILE A 83 -23.99 -5.53 -15.18
CA ILE A 83 -23.78 -4.68 -16.35
C ILE A 83 -24.17 -3.24 -16.03
N MET A 84 -25.31 -3.05 -15.34
CA MET A 84 -25.77 -1.73 -14.94
C MET A 84 -24.81 -1.06 -13.96
N ASP A 85 -24.26 -1.79 -12.98
CA ASP A 85 -23.20 -1.31 -12.10
C ASP A 85 -21.99 -0.76 -12.88
N LYS A 86 -21.51 -1.53 -13.87
CA LYS A 86 -20.36 -1.14 -14.69
C LYS A 86 -20.65 0.14 -15.47
N ILE A 87 -21.85 0.25 -16.06
CA ILE A 87 -22.25 1.45 -16.81
C ILE A 87 -22.29 2.66 -15.87
N VAL A 88 -22.94 2.54 -14.72
CA VAL A 88 -23.09 3.63 -13.73
C VAL A 88 -21.73 4.11 -13.24
N TYR A 89 -20.84 3.20 -12.82
CA TYR A 89 -19.51 3.60 -12.33
C TYR A 89 -18.59 4.11 -13.44
N SER A 90 -18.72 3.61 -14.67
CA SER A 90 -17.98 4.11 -15.85
C SER A 90 -18.43 5.50 -16.30
N ILE A 91 -19.63 5.93 -15.90
CA ILE A 91 -20.09 7.30 -16.10
C ILE A 91 -19.59 8.19 -14.96
N ILE A 92 -19.81 7.77 -13.71
CA ILE A 92 -19.66 8.64 -12.55
C ILE A 92 -18.19 8.94 -12.22
N PHE A 93 -17.32 7.92 -12.14
CA PHE A 93 -15.94 8.16 -11.68
C PHE A 93 -15.09 9.00 -12.65
N PRO A 94 -15.16 8.78 -13.98
CA PRO A 94 -14.52 9.68 -14.93
C PRO A 94 -15.08 11.10 -14.84
N LEU A 95 -16.40 11.23 -14.68
CA LEU A 95 -17.05 12.53 -14.51
C LEU A 95 -16.60 13.27 -13.25
N LEU A 96 -16.46 12.57 -12.13
CA LEU A 96 -15.94 13.13 -10.87
C LEU A 96 -14.52 13.64 -11.06
N THR A 97 -13.67 12.86 -11.74
CA THR A 97 -12.28 13.24 -12.03
C THR A 97 -12.22 14.52 -12.88
N ALA A 98 -13.03 14.58 -13.94
CA ALA A 98 -13.15 15.78 -14.77
C ALA A 98 -13.73 16.97 -13.98
N GLY A 99 -14.71 16.72 -13.10
CA GLY A 99 -15.31 17.72 -12.22
C GLY A 99 -14.32 18.33 -11.23
N MET A 100 -13.47 17.52 -10.61
CA MET A 100 -12.42 18.01 -9.71
C MET A 100 -11.42 18.89 -10.45
N MET A 101 -11.00 18.48 -11.65
CA MET A 101 -10.10 19.30 -12.49
C MET A 101 -10.78 20.61 -12.92
N TRP A 102 -12.03 20.55 -13.36
CA TRP A 102 -12.81 21.74 -13.73
C TRP A 102 -12.96 22.72 -12.57
N ARG A 103 -13.26 22.23 -11.36
CA ARG A 103 -13.39 23.04 -10.15
C ARG A 103 -12.12 23.83 -9.85
N MET A 104 -10.97 23.18 -9.96
CA MET A 104 -9.66 23.83 -9.77
C MET A 104 -9.41 24.90 -10.83
N LEU A 105 -9.76 24.64 -12.09
CA LEU A 105 -9.52 25.59 -13.18
C LEU A 105 -10.48 26.78 -13.20
N ARG A 106 -11.73 26.60 -12.76
CA ARG A 106 -12.81 27.60 -12.95
C ARG A 106 -13.34 28.23 -11.67
N ILE A 107 -13.34 27.52 -10.55
CA ILE A 107 -13.91 28.02 -9.28
C ILE A 107 -12.80 28.46 -8.32
N LYS A 108 -11.73 27.65 -8.17
CA LYS A 108 -10.62 27.93 -7.27
C LYS A 108 -9.26 27.85 -7.99
N PRO A 109 -8.90 28.85 -8.81
CA PRO A 109 -7.64 28.85 -9.55
C PRO A 109 -6.41 28.92 -8.62
N GLU A 110 -6.53 29.53 -7.44
CA GLU A 110 -5.49 29.52 -6.40
C GLU A 110 -5.65 28.29 -5.48
N TYR A 111 -5.24 27.12 -5.97
CA TYR A 111 -5.36 25.87 -5.21
C TYR A 111 -4.10 25.55 -4.40
N THR A 112 -4.31 24.90 -3.26
CA THR A 112 -3.23 24.39 -2.39
C THR A 112 -2.68 23.05 -2.91
N LYS A 113 -1.46 22.68 -2.49
CA LYS A 113 -0.88 21.33 -2.76
C LYS A 113 -1.81 20.19 -2.30
N ILE A 114 -2.60 20.42 -1.25
CA ILE A 114 -3.54 19.45 -0.68
C ILE A 114 -4.76 19.26 -1.60
N GLU A 115 -5.28 20.34 -2.18
CA GLU A 115 -6.39 20.28 -3.17
C GLU A 115 -5.96 19.56 -4.44
N PHE A 116 -4.73 19.82 -4.92
CA PHE A 116 -4.16 19.09 -6.05
C PHE A 116 -3.98 17.60 -5.75
N LEU A 117 -3.48 17.26 -4.56
CA LEU A 117 -3.34 15.88 -4.12
C LEU A 117 -4.71 15.17 -4.05
N HIS A 118 -5.76 15.86 -3.60
CA HIS A 118 -7.11 15.31 -3.55
C HIS A 118 -7.63 14.99 -4.96
N ALA A 119 -7.44 15.89 -5.94
CA ALA A 119 -7.81 15.61 -7.33
C ALA A 119 -7.07 14.39 -7.92
N ILE A 120 -5.78 14.24 -7.63
CA ILE A 120 -4.99 13.04 -8.00
C ILE A 120 -5.58 11.79 -7.33
N PHE A 121 -6.00 11.90 -6.07
CA PHE A 121 -6.54 10.77 -5.32
C PHE A 121 -7.89 10.30 -5.88
N VAL A 122 -8.75 11.23 -6.31
CA VAL A 122 -10.00 10.93 -7.02
C VAL A 122 -9.73 10.24 -8.35
N LEU A 123 -8.73 10.70 -9.13
CA LEU A 123 -8.29 10.02 -10.36
C LEU A 123 -7.82 8.60 -10.05
N PHE A 124 -7.01 8.41 -9.01
CA PHE A 124 -6.51 7.11 -8.60
C PHE A 124 -7.65 6.17 -8.19
N ILE A 125 -8.67 6.67 -7.48
CA ILE A 125 -9.89 5.93 -7.18
C ILE A 125 -10.62 5.54 -8.45
N CYS A 126 -10.81 6.48 -9.39
CA CYS A 126 -11.48 6.21 -10.66
C CYS A 126 -10.82 5.04 -11.39
N VAL A 127 -9.50 5.10 -11.58
CA VAL A 127 -8.73 4.03 -12.22
C VAL A 127 -8.87 2.72 -11.45
N THR A 128 -8.74 2.76 -10.12
CA THR A 128 -8.80 1.57 -9.26
C THR A 128 -10.16 0.87 -9.35
N VAL A 129 -11.26 1.63 -9.32
CA VAL A 129 -12.62 1.08 -9.40
C VAL A 129 -12.85 0.40 -10.75
N LEU A 130 -12.49 1.06 -11.86
CA LEU A 130 -12.66 0.53 -13.21
C LEU A 130 -11.83 -0.73 -13.44
N ILE A 131 -10.56 -0.73 -13.01
CA ILE A 131 -9.68 -1.90 -13.11
C ILE A 131 -10.23 -3.04 -12.26
N ARG A 132 -10.61 -2.76 -11.01
CA ARG A 132 -11.13 -3.78 -10.08
C ARG A 132 -12.36 -4.48 -10.64
N ASP A 133 -13.29 -3.75 -11.24
CA ASP A 133 -14.55 -4.34 -11.73
C ASP A 133 -14.33 -5.21 -12.96
N ASN A 134 -13.43 -4.80 -13.86
CA ASN A 134 -12.99 -5.64 -14.96
C ASN A 134 -12.24 -6.88 -14.46
N PHE A 135 -11.35 -6.71 -13.48
CA PHE A 135 -10.61 -7.80 -12.85
C PHE A 135 -11.53 -8.81 -12.15
N ALA A 136 -12.51 -8.35 -11.38
CA ALA A 136 -13.48 -9.23 -10.71
C ALA A 136 -14.31 -10.04 -11.72
N SER A 137 -14.72 -9.41 -12.83
CA SER A 137 -15.43 -10.07 -13.93
C SER A 137 -14.57 -11.14 -14.60
N PHE A 138 -13.30 -10.81 -14.86
CA PHE A 138 -12.32 -11.72 -15.42
C PHE A 138 -12.09 -12.94 -14.51
N MET A 139 -11.80 -12.72 -13.23
CA MET A 139 -11.54 -13.79 -12.25
C MET A 139 -12.73 -14.72 -12.04
N ARG A 140 -13.96 -14.18 -12.01
CA ARG A 140 -15.18 -15.00 -11.93
C ARG A 140 -15.39 -15.86 -13.17
N GLY A 141 -14.96 -15.39 -14.35
CA GLY A 141 -15.04 -16.15 -15.59
C GLY A 141 -14.36 -17.52 -15.49
N PHE A 142 -13.17 -17.59 -14.90
CA PHE A 142 -12.45 -18.85 -14.66
C PHE A 142 -13.19 -19.78 -13.68
N ALA A 143 -13.79 -19.21 -12.63
CA ALA A 143 -14.54 -20.00 -11.65
C ALA A 143 -15.79 -20.64 -12.27
N ILE A 144 -16.54 -19.89 -13.08
CA ILE A 144 -17.75 -20.36 -13.76
C ILE A 144 -17.42 -21.47 -14.75
N ARG A 145 -16.32 -21.35 -15.52
CA ARG A 145 -15.86 -22.40 -16.45
C ARG A 145 -15.52 -23.71 -15.76
N ARG A 146 -15.11 -23.66 -14.50
CA ARG A 146 -14.83 -24.83 -13.64
C ARG A 146 -16.08 -25.37 -12.92
N GLY A 147 -17.27 -24.87 -13.25
CA GLY A 147 -18.52 -25.30 -12.63
C GLY A 147 -18.70 -24.83 -11.20
N GLN A 148 -17.94 -23.84 -10.73
CA GLN A 148 -18.15 -23.23 -9.41
C GLN A 148 -19.10 -22.04 -9.51
N GLU A 149 -20.15 -22.04 -8.69
CA GLU A 149 -21.02 -20.88 -8.55
C GLU A 149 -20.28 -19.76 -7.82
N PRO A 150 -20.20 -18.54 -8.40
CA PRO A 150 -19.56 -17.42 -7.75
C PRO A 150 -20.40 -16.96 -6.55
N GLU A 151 -19.89 -17.20 -5.36
CA GLU A 151 -20.53 -16.81 -4.10
C GLU A 151 -20.81 -15.29 -4.05
N PRO A 152 -21.96 -14.85 -3.54
CA PRO A 152 -22.23 -13.43 -3.30
C PRO A 152 -21.30 -12.91 -2.21
N SER A 153 -20.22 -12.22 -2.59
CA SER A 153 -19.23 -11.79 -1.61
C SER A 153 -19.74 -10.59 -0.81
N GLU A 154 -19.78 -10.74 0.52
CA GLU A 154 -20.08 -9.67 1.49
C GLU A 154 -19.26 -8.40 1.25
N PHE A 155 -18.04 -8.54 0.73
CA PHE A 155 -17.18 -7.42 0.35
C PHE A 155 -17.66 -6.63 -0.87
N THR A 156 -18.34 -7.28 -1.82
CA THR A 156 -18.96 -6.55 -2.94
C THR A 156 -20.09 -5.67 -2.42
N ARG A 157 -20.82 -6.14 -1.41
CA ARG A 157 -21.87 -5.36 -0.73
C ARG A 157 -21.29 -4.21 0.10
N LEU A 158 -20.24 -4.48 0.88
CA LEU A 158 -19.52 -3.44 1.64
C LEU A 158 -19.00 -2.32 0.71
N ARG A 159 -18.48 -2.70 -0.46
CA ARG A 159 -18.07 -1.74 -1.49
C ARG A 159 -19.25 -0.86 -1.93
N THR A 160 -20.38 -1.44 -2.32
CA THR A 160 -21.54 -0.68 -2.78
C THR A 160 -22.06 0.27 -1.69
N ILE A 161 -22.06 -0.17 -0.42
CA ILE A 161 -22.44 0.65 0.74
C ILE A 161 -21.55 1.88 0.91
N VAL A 162 -20.27 1.79 0.58
CA VAL A 162 -19.31 2.91 0.71
C VAL A 162 -19.20 3.73 -0.59
N ALA A 163 -19.26 3.09 -1.76
CA ALA A 163 -19.16 3.73 -3.07
C ALA A 163 -20.32 4.70 -3.33
N ALA A 164 -21.53 4.29 -2.97
CA ALA A 164 -22.74 5.06 -3.19
C ALA A 164 -22.73 6.44 -2.50
N PRO A 165 -22.50 6.54 -1.17
CA PRO A 165 -22.41 7.83 -0.51
C PRO A 165 -21.16 8.61 -0.92
N LEU A 166 -20.00 7.94 -1.11
CA LEU A 166 -18.77 8.63 -1.51
C LEU A 166 -18.91 9.31 -2.88
N SER A 167 -19.49 8.62 -3.87
CA SER A 167 -19.68 9.18 -5.21
C SER A 167 -20.67 10.35 -5.21
N ALA A 168 -21.75 10.29 -4.42
CA ALA A 168 -22.67 11.41 -4.25
C ALA A 168 -22.00 12.62 -3.57
N LEU A 169 -21.19 12.38 -2.54
CA LEU A 169 -20.44 13.43 -1.84
C LEU A 169 -19.39 14.09 -2.75
N LEU A 170 -18.61 13.29 -3.48
CA LEU A 170 -17.62 13.80 -4.42
C LEU A 170 -18.30 14.58 -5.56
N TYR A 171 -19.47 14.16 -6.02
CA TYR A 171 -20.23 14.87 -7.04
C TYR A 171 -20.71 16.23 -6.52
N ALA A 172 -21.30 16.25 -5.33
CA ALA A 172 -21.71 17.50 -4.67
C ALA A 172 -20.51 18.44 -4.49
N HIS A 173 -19.35 17.94 -4.09
CA HIS A 173 -18.13 18.74 -3.94
C HIS A 173 -17.60 19.27 -5.28
N ALA A 174 -17.46 18.40 -6.29
CA ALA A 174 -16.85 18.72 -7.57
C ALA A 174 -17.61 19.84 -8.30
N PHE A 175 -18.94 19.79 -8.28
CA PHE A 175 -19.80 20.69 -9.06
C PHE A 175 -20.43 21.82 -8.23
N CYS A 176 -20.07 21.97 -6.95
CA CYS A 176 -20.64 23.01 -6.09
C CYS A 176 -20.29 24.41 -6.59
N ILE A 177 -21.32 25.19 -6.93
CA ILE A 177 -21.20 26.60 -7.35
C ILE A 177 -21.30 27.52 -6.11
N PRO A 178 -20.40 28.51 -5.94
CA PRO A 178 -20.56 29.56 -4.91
C PRO A 178 -21.81 30.42 -5.19
N ASP A 179 -22.50 30.91 -4.15
CA ASP A 179 -23.60 31.89 -4.27
C ASP A 179 -24.83 31.46 -5.09
N GLY A 180 -25.33 30.24 -4.85
CA GLY A 180 -26.55 29.78 -5.51
C GLY A 180 -27.87 30.25 -4.87
N PRO A 181 -29.02 29.81 -5.41
CA PRO A 181 -30.33 30.31 -5.04
C PRO A 181 -30.66 30.03 -3.57
N SER A 182 -31.46 30.90 -2.95
CA SER A 182 -31.87 30.86 -1.53
C SER A 182 -32.83 29.71 -1.16
N ILE A 183 -32.90 28.68 -1.98
CA ILE A 183 -33.73 27.49 -1.77
C ILE A 183 -33.11 26.64 -0.66
N LYS A 184 -33.92 26.22 0.33
CA LYS A 184 -33.47 25.36 1.45
C LYS A 184 -32.72 24.10 0.99
N LEU A 185 -33.20 23.48 -0.10
CA LEU A 185 -32.56 22.31 -0.70
C LEU A 185 -31.14 22.62 -1.21
N TYR A 186 -30.94 23.80 -1.83
CA TYR A 186 -29.62 24.22 -2.30
C TYR A 186 -28.67 24.48 -1.12
N SER A 187 -29.15 25.14 -0.06
CA SER A 187 -28.36 25.37 1.15
C SER A 187 -27.88 24.06 1.78
N TRP A 188 -28.75 23.06 1.86
CA TRP A 188 -28.39 21.74 2.39
C TRP A 188 -27.39 20.98 1.51
N ILE A 189 -27.57 21.01 0.18
CA ILE A 189 -26.65 20.35 -0.77
C ILE A 189 -25.30 21.09 -0.83
N SER A 190 -25.29 22.42 -0.77
CA SER A 190 -24.08 23.24 -0.75
C SER A 190 -23.26 23.02 0.52
N TRP A 191 -23.92 22.75 1.65
CA TRP A 191 -23.23 22.34 2.88
C TRP A 191 -22.43 21.05 2.68
N LEU A 192 -23.00 20.03 2.00
CA LEU A 192 -22.27 18.80 1.66
C LEU A 192 -21.10 19.07 0.70
N GLY A 193 -21.26 19.98 -0.25
CA GLY A 193 -20.21 20.39 -1.17
C GLY A 193 -19.04 21.12 -0.51
N ASN A 194 -19.22 21.67 0.69
CA ASN A 194 -18.20 22.44 1.41
C ASN A 194 -17.55 21.68 2.59
N ILE A 195 -17.70 20.36 2.63
CA ILE A 195 -17.02 19.50 3.62
C ILE A 195 -15.48 19.69 3.52
N PRO A 196 -14.74 19.70 4.66
CA PRO A 196 -13.29 19.81 4.65
C PRO A 196 -12.61 18.68 3.86
N ILE A 197 -11.61 19.03 3.04
CA ILE A 197 -10.88 18.08 2.18
C ILE A 197 -10.25 16.91 2.97
N ARG A 198 -9.86 17.16 4.23
CA ARG A 198 -9.33 16.11 5.13
C ARG A 198 -10.33 14.97 5.34
N VAL A 199 -11.63 15.28 5.36
CA VAL A 199 -12.70 14.28 5.51
C VAL A 199 -12.84 13.45 4.23
N PHE A 200 -12.74 14.09 3.05
CA PHE A 200 -12.71 13.36 1.78
C PHE A 200 -11.56 12.37 1.73
N PHE A 201 -10.34 12.76 2.09
CA PHE A 201 -9.19 11.83 2.13
C PHE A 201 -9.46 10.59 2.99
N VAL A 202 -10.11 10.73 4.14
CA VAL A 202 -10.45 9.58 4.99
C VAL A 202 -11.39 8.62 4.25
N PHE A 203 -12.49 9.12 3.68
CA PHE A 203 -13.42 8.28 2.93
C PHE A 203 -12.78 7.64 1.71
N GLU A 204 -11.94 8.39 1.01
CA GLU A 204 -11.22 7.94 -0.17
C GLU A 204 -10.21 6.83 0.16
N ILE A 205 -9.42 6.98 1.23
CA ILE A 205 -8.47 5.97 1.70
C ILE A 205 -9.21 4.70 2.10
N VAL A 206 -10.29 4.82 2.86
CA VAL A 206 -11.14 3.68 3.25
C VAL A 206 -11.68 2.97 2.02
N PHE A 207 -12.15 3.73 1.02
CA PHE A 207 -12.67 3.15 -0.22
C PHE A 207 -11.60 2.45 -1.05
N LEU A 208 -10.39 3.00 -1.14
CA LEU A 208 -9.25 2.32 -1.79
C LEU A 208 -8.90 1.02 -1.06
N ILE A 209 -8.85 1.03 0.27
CA ILE A 209 -8.59 -0.18 1.07
C ILE A 209 -9.63 -1.26 0.75
N ILE A 210 -10.92 -0.90 0.68
CA ILE A 210 -11.99 -1.85 0.32
C ILE A 210 -11.80 -2.40 -1.10
N ASN A 211 -11.45 -1.56 -2.07
CA ASN A 211 -11.22 -2.00 -3.45
C ASN A 211 -10.01 -2.94 -3.55
N PHE A 212 -8.87 -2.60 -2.96
CA PHE A 212 -7.68 -3.46 -2.96
C PHE A 212 -7.90 -4.76 -2.18
N ALA A 213 -8.55 -4.70 -1.02
CA ALA A 213 -8.94 -5.89 -0.26
C ALA A 213 -9.85 -6.81 -1.09
N SER A 214 -10.77 -6.21 -1.87
CA SER A 214 -11.60 -6.98 -2.79
C SER A 214 -10.78 -7.67 -3.88
N ILE A 215 -9.84 -6.97 -4.54
CA ILE A 215 -8.97 -7.57 -5.56
C ILE A 215 -8.18 -8.74 -4.95
N ALA A 216 -7.54 -8.52 -3.80
CA ALA A 216 -6.78 -9.53 -3.09
C ALA A 216 -7.62 -10.78 -2.75
N ARG A 217 -8.89 -10.58 -2.37
CA ARG A 217 -9.83 -11.69 -2.12
C ARG A 217 -10.17 -12.49 -3.39
N TYR A 218 -10.37 -11.82 -4.53
CA TYR A 218 -10.55 -12.50 -5.82
C TYR A 218 -9.31 -13.32 -6.21
N CYS A 219 -8.11 -12.75 -6.05
CA CYS A 219 -6.85 -13.47 -6.26
C CYS A 219 -6.75 -14.70 -5.34
N ARG A 220 -7.04 -14.54 -4.04
CA ARG A 220 -6.95 -15.66 -3.08
C ARG A 220 -7.93 -16.78 -3.39
N ARG A 221 -9.15 -16.44 -3.82
CA ARG A 221 -10.22 -17.43 -4.03
C ARG A 221 -10.16 -18.09 -5.41
N TYR A 222 -9.94 -17.30 -6.46
CA TYR A 222 -10.04 -17.76 -7.84
C TYR A 222 -8.68 -17.78 -8.57
N GLY A 223 -7.61 -17.30 -7.93
CA GLY A 223 -6.27 -17.26 -8.51
C GLY A 223 -5.75 -18.62 -8.92
N ASN A 224 -6.01 -19.67 -8.14
CA ASN A 224 -5.61 -21.02 -8.51
C ASN A 224 -6.32 -21.49 -9.79
N TYR A 225 -7.63 -21.30 -9.92
CA TYR A 225 -8.35 -21.67 -11.16
C TYR A 225 -7.82 -20.92 -12.38
N CYS A 226 -7.55 -19.62 -12.22
CA CYS A 226 -6.96 -18.79 -13.27
C CYS A 226 -5.57 -19.30 -13.66
N LEU A 227 -4.70 -19.58 -12.67
CA LEU A 227 -3.35 -20.10 -12.91
C LEU A 227 -3.38 -21.49 -13.54
N ASP A 228 -4.24 -22.39 -13.08
CA ASP A 228 -4.32 -23.76 -13.60
C ASP A 228 -4.76 -23.77 -15.07
N GLU A 229 -5.68 -22.87 -15.46
CA GLU A 229 -6.12 -22.71 -16.86
C GLU A 229 -5.05 -22.02 -17.72
N LEU A 230 -4.41 -20.95 -17.22
CA LEU A 230 -3.33 -20.25 -17.92
C LEU A 230 -2.10 -21.13 -18.14
N CYS A 231 -1.79 -22.02 -17.18
CA CYS A 231 -0.59 -22.85 -17.25
C CYS A 231 -0.80 -24.15 -18.03
N LEU A 232 -2.05 -24.51 -18.39
CA LEU A 232 -2.38 -25.76 -19.09
C LEU A 232 -1.74 -27.01 -18.42
N GLY A 233 -1.67 -27.02 -17.08
CA GLY A 233 -1.01 -28.09 -16.31
C GLY A 233 0.52 -28.04 -16.24
N ASN A 234 1.17 -27.02 -16.83
CA ASN A 234 2.62 -26.85 -16.76
C ASN A 234 3.05 -26.17 -15.44
N GLU A 235 3.51 -26.98 -14.49
CA GLU A 235 3.99 -26.52 -13.18
C GLU A 235 5.20 -25.58 -13.26
N SER A 236 6.06 -25.71 -14.28
CA SER A 236 7.21 -24.81 -14.46
C SER A 236 6.76 -23.40 -14.85
N LEU A 237 5.74 -23.29 -15.71
CA LEU A 237 5.16 -22.02 -16.12
C LEU A 237 4.44 -21.36 -14.93
N ARG A 238 3.69 -22.14 -14.14
CA ARG A 238 3.04 -21.70 -12.92
C ARG A 238 4.03 -21.07 -11.94
N LYS A 239 5.14 -21.75 -11.68
CA LYS A 239 6.21 -21.25 -10.80
C LYS A 239 6.83 -19.95 -11.34
N ARG A 240 7.06 -19.84 -12.64
CA ARG A 240 7.57 -18.60 -13.27
C ARG A 240 6.61 -17.43 -13.12
N ILE A 241 5.32 -17.63 -13.35
CA ILE A 241 4.29 -16.58 -13.18
C ILE A 241 4.22 -16.16 -11.71
N LEU A 242 4.21 -17.11 -10.78
CA LEU A 242 4.18 -16.83 -9.35
C LEU A 242 5.46 -16.12 -8.86
N ALA A 243 6.61 -16.38 -9.48
CA ALA A 243 7.87 -15.73 -9.14
C ALA A 243 7.90 -14.23 -9.48
N VAL A 244 7.03 -13.74 -10.37
CA VAL A 244 6.93 -12.31 -10.69
C VAL A 244 6.58 -11.48 -9.45
N PHE A 245 5.75 -12.01 -8.55
CA PHE A 245 5.30 -11.27 -7.36
C PHE A 245 6.41 -11.00 -6.34
N PRO A 246 7.13 -12.01 -5.80
CA PRO A 246 8.27 -11.74 -4.93
C PRO A 246 9.33 -10.95 -5.68
N ASN A 247 9.60 -11.25 -6.95
CA ASN A 247 10.61 -10.52 -7.70
C ASN A 247 10.30 -9.02 -7.86
N ALA A 248 9.03 -8.66 -8.04
CA ALA A 248 8.62 -7.25 -8.10
C ALA A 248 8.81 -6.54 -6.76
N LEU A 249 8.61 -7.24 -5.64
CA LEU A 249 8.88 -6.70 -4.29
C LEU A 249 10.39 -6.50 -4.07
N THR A 250 11.22 -7.43 -4.54
CA THR A 250 12.69 -7.31 -4.50
C THR A 250 13.19 -6.12 -5.33
N VAL A 251 12.62 -5.88 -6.52
CA VAL A 251 12.93 -4.69 -7.32
C VAL A 251 12.50 -3.42 -6.57
N MET A 252 11.33 -3.44 -5.90
CA MET A 252 10.87 -2.32 -5.09
C MET A 252 11.80 -2.03 -3.90
N ASN A 253 12.36 -3.06 -3.24
CA ASN A 253 13.41 -2.92 -2.23
C ASN A 253 14.61 -2.11 -2.78
N ALA A 254 15.17 -2.52 -3.91
CA ALA A 254 16.28 -1.81 -4.55
C ALA A 254 15.92 -0.37 -4.93
N MET A 255 14.73 -0.14 -5.50
CA MET A 255 14.23 1.19 -5.85
C MET A 255 14.09 2.10 -4.62
N MET A 256 13.61 1.57 -3.49
CA MET A 256 13.56 2.32 -2.23
C MET A 256 14.96 2.71 -1.77
N GLY A 257 15.94 1.81 -1.86
CA GLY A 257 17.34 2.12 -1.58
C GLY A 257 17.87 3.32 -2.37
N LEU A 258 17.64 3.33 -3.69
CA LEU A 258 18.03 4.44 -4.57
C LEU A 258 17.27 5.73 -4.24
N LEU A 259 15.96 5.64 -3.99
CA LEU A 259 15.15 6.78 -3.57
C LEU A 259 15.68 7.39 -2.26
N ALA A 260 16.06 6.57 -1.28
CA ALA A 260 16.63 7.08 -0.03
C ALA A 260 17.88 7.93 -0.26
N VAL A 261 18.76 7.52 -1.19
CA VAL A 261 19.93 8.33 -1.58
C VAL A 261 19.52 9.67 -2.19
N PHE A 262 18.51 9.70 -3.07
CA PHE A 262 18.02 10.96 -3.64
C PHE A 262 17.43 11.91 -2.60
N PHE A 263 16.68 11.40 -1.62
CA PHE A 263 16.19 12.22 -0.52
C PHE A 263 17.34 12.73 0.36
N ALA A 264 18.36 11.91 0.62
CA ALA A 264 19.53 12.33 1.37
C ALA A 264 20.31 13.44 0.65
N HIS A 265 20.47 13.33 -0.67
CA HIS A 265 21.09 14.37 -1.49
C HIS A 265 20.34 15.71 -1.46
N GLN A 266 19.03 15.70 -1.22
CA GLN A 266 18.21 16.91 -1.03
C GLN A 266 18.25 17.45 0.41
N GLY A 267 19.12 16.93 1.27
CA GLY A 267 19.18 17.27 2.71
C GLY A 267 18.05 16.65 3.55
N ARG A 268 17.20 15.81 2.96
CA ARG A 268 16.01 15.22 3.60
C ARG A 268 16.34 13.87 4.25
N ILE A 269 17.22 13.90 5.24
CA ILE A 269 17.80 12.68 5.86
C ILE A 269 16.75 11.86 6.61
N LYS A 270 15.78 12.54 7.23
CA LYS A 270 14.66 11.88 7.91
C LYS A 270 13.81 11.06 6.94
N GLU A 271 13.48 11.61 5.78
CA GLU A 271 12.73 10.90 4.75
C GLU A 271 13.55 9.78 4.10
N ALA A 272 14.85 10.00 3.89
CA ALA A 272 15.76 8.95 3.45
C ALA A 272 15.73 7.73 4.39
N PHE A 273 15.77 7.96 5.71
CA PHE A 273 15.65 6.91 6.71
C PHE A 273 14.28 6.20 6.68
N LEU A 274 13.18 6.93 6.52
CA LEU A 274 11.84 6.33 6.42
C LEU A 274 11.71 5.47 5.15
N ILE A 275 12.33 5.88 4.05
CA ILE A 275 12.38 5.08 2.81
C ILE A 275 13.25 3.83 3.00
N MET A 276 14.36 3.92 3.75
CA MET A 276 15.17 2.76 4.14
C MET A 276 14.36 1.74 4.97
N ILE A 277 13.50 2.20 5.88
CA ILE A 277 12.54 1.31 6.58
C ILE A 277 11.61 0.65 5.55
N GLY A 278 11.12 1.41 4.57
CA GLY A 278 10.33 0.88 3.46
C GLY A 278 11.04 -0.22 2.68
N ALA A 279 12.32 -0.04 2.35
CA ALA A 279 13.16 -1.05 1.71
C ALA A 279 13.21 -2.35 2.53
N ALA A 280 13.47 -2.25 3.84
CA ALA A 280 13.48 -3.40 4.76
C ALA A 280 12.10 -4.10 4.89
N ILE A 281 11.01 -3.35 4.73
CA ILE A 281 9.67 -3.94 4.67
C ILE A 281 9.49 -4.75 3.37
N PHE A 282 9.90 -4.21 2.23
CA PHE A 282 9.79 -4.91 0.94
C PHE A 282 10.63 -6.19 0.88
N ASP A 283 11.87 -6.15 1.36
CA ASP A 283 12.74 -7.33 1.58
C ASP A 283 12.02 -8.40 2.44
N LYS A 284 11.53 -8.02 3.62
CA LYS A 284 10.79 -8.97 4.46
C LYS A 284 9.55 -9.56 3.77
N LEU A 285 8.86 -8.76 2.96
CA LEU A 285 7.64 -9.17 2.26
C LEU A 285 7.95 -10.09 1.07
N ASP A 286 9.04 -9.88 0.33
CA ASP A 286 9.39 -10.72 -0.82
C ASP A 286 9.73 -12.15 -0.40
N GLY A 287 10.50 -12.32 0.68
CA GLY A 287 10.88 -13.63 1.20
C GLY A 287 9.68 -14.33 1.83
N ALA A 288 8.80 -13.57 2.50
CA ALA A 288 7.54 -14.10 3.01
C ALA A 288 6.60 -14.54 1.87
N MET A 289 6.55 -13.77 0.78
CA MET A 289 5.73 -14.08 -0.38
C MET A 289 6.27 -15.29 -1.16
N ALA A 290 7.59 -15.38 -1.37
CA ALA A 290 8.23 -16.52 -2.02
C ALA A 290 7.96 -17.83 -1.26
N ARG A 291 8.07 -17.82 0.08
CA ARG A 291 7.70 -18.97 0.93
C ARG A 291 6.22 -19.32 0.81
N LYS A 292 5.33 -18.32 0.90
CA LYS A 292 3.88 -18.53 0.83
C LYS A 292 3.42 -19.11 -0.53
N LEU A 293 4.13 -18.78 -1.61
CA LEU A 293 3.86 -19.28 -2.95
C LEU A 293 4.57 -20.62 -3.26
N GLY A 294 5.25 -21.23 -2.29
CA GLY A 294 5.97 -22.50 -2.48
C GLY A 294 7.21 -22.39 -3.38
N LEU A 295 7.71 -21.17 -3.61
CA LEU A 295 8.89 -20.94 -4.46
C LEU A 295 10.21 -21.15 -3.70
N ALA A 296 10.18 -21.12 -2.36
CA ALA A 296 11.36 -21.27 -1.51
C ALA A 296 11.70 -22.73 -1.14
N ASP A 297 10.72 -23.64 -1.24
CA ASP A 297 10.79 -24.98 -0.64
C ASP A 297 11.14 -26.11 -1.64
N ASP A 298 11.10 -25.85 -2.95
CA ASP A 298 11.09 -26.90 -3.98
C ASP A 298 12.41 -27.13 -4.74
N ALA A 299 13.56 -26.85 -4.15
CA ALA A 299 14.75 -27.64 -4.51
C ALA A 299 14.74 -28.85 -3.58
N PRO A 300 14.44 -30.08 -4.06
CA PRO A 300 14.55 -31.26 -3.20
C PRO A 300 15.93 -31.20 -2.56
N ALA A 301 15.95 -31.28 -1.23
CA ALA A 301 17.15 -31.38 -0.42
C ALA A 301 17.87 -32.68 -0.80
N THR A 302 18.51 -32.69 -1.95
CA THR A 302 19.63 -33.57 -2.21
C THR A 302 20.75 -33.00 -1.34
N PRO A 303 21.24 -33.76 -0.35
CA PRO A 303 22.34 -33.27 0.49
C PRO A 303 23.53 -32.98 -0.43
N GLY A 304 23.92 -31.71 -0.53
CA GLY A 304 25.09 -31.27 -1.29
C GLY A 304 24.88 -30.33 -2.48
N LYS A 305 23.64 -29.99 -2.91
CA LYS A 305 23.43 -28.96 -3.97
C LYS A 305 23.25 -27.56 -3.38
N SER A 306 24.07 -26.61 -3.84
CA SER A 306 23.92 -25.18 -3.55
C SER A 306 22.56 -24.68 -4.02
N LYS A 307 21.80 -24.03 -3.13
CA LYS A 307 20.40 -23.60 -3.32
C LYS A 307 20.31 -22.22 -4.00
N ILE A 308 21.18 -21.96 -4.98
CA ILE A 308 21.21 -20.67 -5.70
C ILE A 308 20.03 -20.67 -6.69
N THR A 309 19.07 -19.78 -6.43
CA THR A 309 17.93 -19.54 -7.32
C THR A 309 18.06 -18.17 -7.95
N PHE A 310 17.47 -17.96 -9.13
CA PHE A 310 17.42 -16.64 -9.75
C PHE A 310 16.82 -15.58 -8.80
N GLY A 311 15.75 -15.93 -8.08
CA GLY A 311 15.14 -15.06 -7.08
C GLY A 311 16.09 -14.71 -5.94
N GLY A 312 16.84 -15.69 -5.43
CA GLY A 312 17.85 -15.44 -4.39
C GLY A 312 19.01 -14.56 -4.85
N ILE A 313 19.51 -14.74 -6.09
CA ILE A 313 20.54 -13.82 -6.64
C ILE A 313 19.99 -12.40 -6.76
N MET A 314 18.76 -12.27 -7.23
CA MET A 314 18.14 -10.97 -7.42
C MET A 314 17.88 -10.26 -6.08
N ASP A 315 17.55 -11.03 -5.04
CA ASP A 315 17.46 -10.57 -3.65
C ASP A 315 18.80 -10.05 -3.13
N ASP A 316 19.87 -10.84 -3.27
CA ASP A 316 21.23 -10.44 -2.89
C ASP A 316 21.69 -9.14 -3.62
N ILE A 317 21.32 -8.97 -4.90
CA ILE A 317 21.62 -7.75 -5.67
C ILE A 317 20.81 -6.57 -5.12
N ALA A 318 19.52 -6.75 -4.86
CA ALA A 318 18.67 -5.71 -4.31
C ALA A 318 19.14 -5.26 -2.92
N ASP A 319 19.47 -6.21 -2.05
CA ASP A 319 20.04 -5.97 -0.72
C ASP A 319 21.40 -5.29 -0.76
N THR A 320 22.21 -5.58 -1.78
CA THR A 320 23.46 -4.85 -1.99
C THR A 320 23.19 -3.37 -2.28
N VAL A 321 22.22 -3.07 -3.16
CA VAL A 321 21.85 -1.68 -3.49
C VAL A 321 21.24 -0.99 -2.27
N SER A 322 20.23 -1.59 -1.65
CA SER A 322 19.44 -0.96 -0.59
C SER A 322 20.15 -0.92 0.76
N PHE A 323 20.88 -1.97 1.16
CA PHE A 323 21.43 -2.07 2.51
C PHE A 323 22.94 -1.99 2.61
N CYS A 324 23.69 -2.09 1.50
CA CYS A 324 25.15 -1.94 1.51
C CYS A 324 25.59 -0.62 0.88
N ILE A 325 25.03 -0.26 -0.28
CA ILE A 325 25.42 0.93 -1.05
C ILE A 325 24.68 2.17 -0.55
N ALA A 326 23.34 2.13 -0.46
CA ALA A 326 22.56 3.31 -0.10
C ALA A 326 22.95 3.90 1.28
N PRO A 327 23.11 3.12 2.37
CA PRO A 327 23.51 3.67 3.67
C PRO A 327 24.91 4.30 3.66
N ALA A 328 25.85 3.70 2.92
CA ALA A 328 27.21 4.22 2.75
C ALA A 328 27.20 5.58 2.01
N TRP A 329 26.37 5.68 0.97
CA TRP A 329 26.18 6.94 0.22
C TRP A 329 25.49 8.01 1.04
N ILE A 330 24.42 7.66 1.79
CA ILE A 330 23.73 8.61 2.68
C ILE A 330 24.71 9.15 3.73
N TYR A 331 25.53 8.28 4.33
CA TYR A 331 26.59 8.67 5.25
C TYR A 331 27.60 9.63 4.61
N TYR A 332 28.09 9.29 3.40
CA TYR A 332 29.05 10.14 2.69
C TYR A 332 28.47 11.52 2.38
N ILE A 333 27.25 11.57 1.82
CA ILE A 333 26.54 12.81 1.51
C ILE A 333 26.42 13.68 2.78
N CYS A 334 25.91 13.13 3.88
CA CYS A 334 25.73 13.86 5.12
C CYS A 334 27.04 14.46 5.66
N LEU A 335 28.10 13.66 5.72
CA LEU A 335 29.33 14.08 6.42
C LEU A 335 30.31 14.85 5.52
N SER A 336 30.18 14.77 4.20
CA SER A 336 31.12 15.38 3.24
C SER A 336 31.15 16.92 3.28
N GLU A 337 30.07 17.55 3.74
CA GLU A 337 29.95 19.01 3.80
C GLU A 337 30.66 19.63 5.02
N VAL A 338 31.10 18.80 5.97
CA VAL A 338 31.75 19.28 7.19
C VAL A 338 33.25 19.48 6.96
N SER A 339 33.69 20.73 7.12
CA SER A 339 35.07 21.19 6.91
C SER A 339 36.10 20.67 7.94
N THR A 340 35.68 19.94 8.97
CA THR A 340 36.57 19.26 9.94
C THR A 340 37.12 17.95 9.35
N THR A 341 37.77 18.02 8.20
CA THR A 341 38.33 16.89 7.44
C THR A 341 39.54 16.26 8.13
N ARG A 342 39.30 15.43 9.15
CA ARG A 342 40.34 14.54 9.74
C ARG A 342 40.09 13.05 9.51
N LEU A 343 38.88 12.64 9.14
CA LEU A 343 38.56 11.22 8.89
C LEU A 343 38.42 10.94 7.39
N PRO A 344 38.85 9.76 6.91
CA PRO A 344 38.65 9.35 5.53
C PRO A 344 37.22 8.79 5.33
N ILE A 345 36.22 9.69 5.34
CA ILE A 345 34.78 9.35 5.24
C ILE A 345 34.50 8.43 4.04
N SER A 346 35.11 8.72 2.89
CA SER A 346 34.95 7.90 1.67
C SER A 346 35.43 6.46 1.86
N ILE A 347 36.57 6.26 2.53
CA ILE A 347 37.12 4.92 2.82
C ILE A 347 36.20 4.19 3.81
N ILE A 348 35.69 4.88 4.82
CA ILE A 348 34.75 4.29 5.79
C ILE A 348 33.47 3.81 5.08
N ALA A 349 32.92 4.62 4.17
CA ALA A 349 31.75 4.27 3.36
C ALA A 349 32.02 3.04 2.47
N ILE A 350 33.16 3.03 1.75
CA ILE A 350 33.56 1.89 0.90
C ILE A 350 33.74 0.62 1.73
N LEU A 351 34.39 0.73 2.90
CA LEU A 351 34.62 -0.40 3.79
C LEU A 351 33.29 -1.02 4.25
N TYR A 352 32.31 -0.19 4.64
CA TYR A 352 30.98 -0.66 5.01
C TYR A 352 30.32 -1.44 3.87
N THR A 353 30.34 -0.91 2.65
CA THR A 353 29.76 -1.58 1.48
C THR A 353 30.44 -2.93 1.22
N VAL A 354 31.77 -2.99 1.23
CA VAL A 354 32.53 -4.23 1.00
C VAL A 354 32.22 -5.29 2.07
N PHE A 355 32.12 -4.88 3.34
CA PHE A 355 31.78 -5.78 4.44
C PHE A 355 30.33 -6.27 4.37
N GLY A 356 29.40 -5.41 3.94
CA GLY A 356 28.01 -5.78 3.67
C GLY A 356 27.89 -6.83 2.56
N ILE A 357 28.56 -6.61 1.42
CA ILE A 357 28.59 -7.58 0.30
C ILE A 357 29.23 -8.90 0.74
N SER A 358 30.35 -8.85 1.46
CA SER A 358 31.02 -10.04 2.00
C SER A 358 30.10 -10.87 2.88
N ARG A 359 29.28 -10.20 3.72
CA ARG A 359 28.28 -10.85 4.55
C ARG A 359 27.18 -11.51 3.73
N LEU A 360 26.67 -10.86 2.67
CA LEU A 360 25.64 -11.43 1.78
C LEU A 360 26.17 -12.69 1.09
N VAL A 361 27.36 -12.61 0.50
CA VAL A 361 28.03 -13.76 -0.14
C VAL A 361 28.21 -14.92 0.84
N TYR A 362 28.66 -14.64 2.07
CA TYR A 362 28.79 -15.67 3.10
C TYR A 362 27.44 -16.33 3.43
N PHE A 363 26.37 -15.54 3.56
CA PHE A 363 25.04 -16.06 3.87
C PHE A 363 24.51 -16.96 2.75
N THR A 364 24.72 -16.60 1.48
CA THR A 364 24.31 -17.39 0.31
C THR A 364 25.09 -18.70 0.19
N LEU A 365 26.33 -18.75 0.69
CA LEU A 365 27.18 -19.94 0.68
C LEU A 365 27.10 -20.79 1.96
N ASP A 366 26.42 -20.33 3.02
CA ASP A 366 26.37 -21.02 4.31
C ASP A 366 25.59 -22.35 4.22
N LYS A 367 26.31 -23.46 4.36
CA LYS A 367 25.75 -24.82 4.30
C LYS A 367 25.06 -25.26 5.60
N ASN A 368 25.26 -24.52 6.70
CA ASN A 368 24.73 -24.86 8.03
C ASN A 368 23.86 -23.72 8.60
N PRO A 369 22.74 -23.34 7.95
CA PRO A 369 21.85 -22.30 8.44
C PRO A 369 21.13 -22.78 9.71
N ILE A 370 21.09 -21.92 10.73
CA ILE A 370 20.32 -22.19 11.95
C ILE A 370 18.95 -21.53 11.79
N PRO A 371 17.83 -22.29 11.77
CA PRO A 371 16.51 -21.71 11.54
C PRO A 371 16.24 -20.54 12.50
N GLY A 372 15.96 -19.35 11.95
CA GLY A 372 15.62 -18.10 12.64
C GLY A 372 16.70 -17.51 13.56
N ILE A 373 17.96 -17.88 13.33
CA ILE A 373 19.13 -17.22 13.92
C ILE A 373 20.06 -16.81 12.77
N PHE A 374 20.48 -15.56 12.77
CA PHE A 374 21.50 -15.03 11.86
C PHE A 374 22.88 -15.11 12.51
N LYS A 375 23.88 -15.54 11.72
CA LYS A 375 25.31 -15.45 12.07
C LYS A 375 25.81 -14.07 11.64
N GLY A 376 26.19 -13.23 12.60
CA GLY A 376 26.46 -11.80 12.36
C GLY A 376 25.18 -10.96 12.20
N MET A 377 25.35 -9.64 12.21
CA MET A 377 24.23 -8.69 12.10
C MET A 377 23.62 -8.71 10.68
N PRO A 378 22.28 -8.75 10.53
CA PRO A 378 21.65 -8.63 9.22
C PRO A 378 21.90 -7.29 8.52
N THR A 379 22.09 -7.28 7.21
CA THR A 379 22.29 -6.05 6.40
C THR A 379 21.14 -5.06 6.51
N PRO A 380 19.83 -5.44 6.49
CA PRO A 380 18.77 -4.47 6.71
C PRO A 380 18.86 -3.80 8.09
N ALA A 381 19.19 -4.58 9.13
CA ALA A 381 19.36 -4.06 10.47
C ALA A 381 20.59 -3.14 10.57
N ALA A 382 21.70 -3.50 9.93
CA ALA A 382 22.92 -2.69 9.90
C ALA A 382 22.73 -1.39 9.10
N ALA A 383 21.91 -1.40 8.05
CA ALA A 383 21.58 -0.23 7.25
C ALA A 383 20.79 0.81 8.05
N LEU A 384 19.73 0.36 8.73
CA LEU A 384 19.00 1.21 9.70
C LEU A 384 19.93 1.62 10.86
N PHE A 385 20.81 0.69 11.26
CA PHE A 385 21.99 0.83 12.10
C PHE A 385 22.61 2.22 12.03
N VAL A 386 23.28 2.37 10.89
CA VAL A 386 24.19 3.47 10.59
C VAL A 386 23.46 4.72 10.12
N THR A 387 22.23 4.60 9.62
CA THR A 387 21.44 5.75 9.13
C THR A 387 20.65 6.44 10.22
N SER A 388 20.25 5.75 11.29
CA SER A 388 19.52 6.36 12.40
C SER A 388 20.24 7.53 13.10
N PRO A 389 21.54 7.48 13.44
CA PRO A 389 22.22 8.62 14.06
C PRO A 389 22.49 9.76 13.06
N LEU A 390 22.43 9.52 11.75
CA LEU A 390 22.57 10.58 10.73
C LEU A 390 21.42 11.58 10.78
N ILE A 391 20.23 11.17 11.22
CA ILE A 391 19.11 12.09 11.47
C ILE A 391 19.49 13.10 12.56
N ILE A 392 20.11 12.61 13.63
CA ILE A 392 20.51 13.45 14.77
C ILE A 392 21.63 14.40 14.35
N PHE A 393 22.59 13.89 13.58
CA PHE A 393 23.66 14.70 13.01
C PHE A 393 23.13 15.82 12.10
N ALA A 394 22.21 15.51 11.18
CA ALA A 394 21.59 16.50 10.30
C ALA A 394 20.85 17.59 11.09
N GLN A 395 20.09 17.20 12.14
CA GLN A 395 19.44 18.16 13.03
C GLN A 395 20.45 19.05 13.77
N ALA A 396 21.59 18.49 14.19
CA ALA A 396 22.64 19.27 14.84
C ALA A 396 23.28 20.28 13.88
N MET A 397 23.42 19.93 12.59
CA MET A 397 23.88 20.85 11.55
C MET A 397 22.88 21.98 11.30
N ASP A 398 21.59 21.67 11.14
CA ASP A 398 20.54 22.67 10.93
C ASP A 398 20.44 23.68 12.08
N GLN A 399 20.73 23.23 13.32
CA GLN A 399 20.71 24.06 14.52
C GLN A 399 22.04 24.75 14.82
N GLY A 400 23.11 24.49 14.06
CA GLY A 400 24.45 25.03 14.33
C GLY A 400 25.01 24.63 15.70
N SER A 401 24.66 23.45 16.20
CA SER A 401 25.01 23.00 17.55
C SER A 401 26.51 22.68 17.68
N GLU A 402 27.11 22.96 18.82
CA GLU A 402 28.50 22.54 19.14
C GLU A 402 28.67 21.01 19.13
N SER A 403 27.56 20.26 19.21
CA SER A 403 27.55 18.78 19.19
C SER A 403 27.86 18.17 17.82
N ILE A 404 27.97 18.97 16.74
CA ILE A 404 28.25 18.47 15.38
C ILE A 404 29.52 17.61 15.36
N THR A 405 30.59 18.06 16.02
CA THR A 405 31.86 17.32 16.08
C THR A 405 31.69 15.96 16.74
N PHE A 406 30.95 15.88 17.85
CA PHE A 406 30.66 14.62 18.51
C PHE A 406 29.90 13.67 17.58
N TRP A 407 28.81 14.14 16.97
CA TRP A 407 27.99 13.31 16.08
C TRP A 407 28.72 12.87 14.81
N TYR A 408 29.63 13.69 14.30
CA TYR A 408 30.50 13.34 13.17
C TYR A 408 31.38 12.11 13.47
N PHE A 409 32.10 12.12 14.60
CA PHE A 409 32.90 10.97 15.03
C PHE A 409 32.02 9.79 15.41
N PHE A 410 30.89 10.03 16.07
CA PHE A 410 29.96 9.00 16.49
C PHE A 410 29.37 8.23 15.30
N CYS A 411 28.84 8.91 14.28
CA CYS A 411 28.28 8.25 13.09
C CYS A 411 29.35 7.44 12.35
N SER A 412 30.57 7.96 12.26
CA SER A 412 31.71 7.24 11.67
C SER A 412 32.07 5.98 12.46
N GLY A 413 32.09 6.07 13.80
CA GLY A 413 32.31 4.93 14.67
C GLY A 413 31.22 3.86 14.55
N VAL A 414 29.94 4.28 14.48
CA VAL A 414 28.79 3.38 14.26
C VAL A 414 28.90 2.68 12.90
N MET A 415 29.32 3.38 11.85
CA MET A 415 29.53 2.80 10.52
C MET A 415 30.57 1.67 10.54
N VAL A 416 31.73 1.93 11.14
CA VAL A 416 32.79 0.93 11.29
C VAL A 416 32.34 -0.24 12.17
N ALA A 417 31.71 0.04 13.31
CA ALA A 417 31.20 -0.99 14.20
C ALA A 417 30.17 -1.89 13.52
N ALA A 418 29.22 -1.33 12.78
CA ALA A 418 28.23 -2.10 12.03
C ALA A 418 28.88 -2.99 10.95
N ALA A 419 29.88 -2.49 10.23
CA ALA A 419 30.65 -3.28 9.26
C ALA A 419 31.26 -4.54 9.90
N PHE A 420 31.91 -4.39 11.05
CA PHE A 420 32.47 -5.51 11.82
C PHE A 420 31.38 -6.44 12.37
N LEU A 421 30.28 -5.91 12.93
CA LEU A 421 29.19 -6.71 13.48
C LEU A 421 28.49 -7.58 12.43
N MET A 422 28.38 -7.09 11.18
CA MET A 422 27.86 -7.90 10.06
C MET A 422 28.69 -9.16 9.81
N ASN A 423 30.01 -9.08 10.00
CA ASN A 423 30.96 -10.16 9.72
C ASN A 423 31.39 -10.94 10.99
N LEU A 424 30.85 -10.58 12.16
CA LEU A 424 31.09 -11.30 13.41
C LEU A 424 30.20 -12.56 13.49
N PHE A 425 30.50 -13.56 12.67
CA PHE A 425 29.70 -14.80 12.54
C PHE A 425 29.47 -15.59 13.85
N PRO A 426 30.33 -15.55 14.88
CA PRO A 426 30.03 -16.15 16.18
C PRO A 426 28.88 -15.48 16.95
N ALA A 427 28.50 -14.24 16.59
CA ALA A 427 27.38 -13.56 17.18
C ALA A 427 26.06 -14.07 16.57
N LYS A 428 25.17 -14.56 17.42
CA LYS A 428 23.87 -15.14 17.03
C LYS A 428 22.77 -14.10 17.24
N TYR A 429 22.28 -13.52 16.15
CA TYR A 429 21.18 -12.55 16.17
C TYR A 429 19.84 -13.26 15.94
N VAL A 430 18.84 -12.95 16.76
CA VAL A 430 17.49 -13.50 16.57
C VAL A 430 16.81 -12.78 15.41
N HIS A 431 16.15 -13.54 14.54
CA HIS A 431 15.33 -12.97 13.48
C HIS A 431 14.19 -12.12 14.08
N VAL A 432 14.10 -10.84 13.71
CA VAL A 432 13.13 -9.88 14.28
C VAL A 432 11.69 -10.39 14.14
N GLY A 433 11.33 -10.96 12.98
CA GLY A 433 10.00 -11.59 12.81
C GLY A 433 9.70 -12.68 13.83
N ARG A 434 10.68 -13.53 14.17
CA ARG A 434 10.49 -14.60 15.15
C ARG A 434 10.44 -14.05 16.59
N LEU A 435 11.16 -12.96 16.86
CA LEU A 435 11.05 -12.25 18.13
C LEU A 435 9.62 -11.71 18.31
N MET A 436 9.06 -11.11 17.26
CA MET A 436 7.68 -10.63 17.25
C MET A 436 6.66 -11.76 17.35
N ASP A 437 6.90 -12.92 16.71
CA ASP A 437 6.01 -14.08 16.83
C ASP A 437 5.99 -14.65 18.26
N LYS A 438 7.16 -14.72 18.91
CA LYS A 438 7.26 -15.16 20.30
C LYS A 438 6.64 -14.16 21.28
N ASN A 439 6.86 -12.86 21.05
CA ASN A 439 6.34 -11.78 21.88
C ASN A 439 5.56 -10.77 21.03
N PRO A 440 4.27 -11.04 20.72
CA PRO A 440 3.45 -10.19 19.85
C PRO A 440 3.31 -8.74 20.34
N TRP A 441 3.42 -8.53 21.66
CA TRP A 441 3.42 -7.21 22.27
C TRP A 441 4.55 -6.31 21.80
N ILE A 442 5.74 -6.88 21.51
CA ILE A 442 6.87 -6.11 20.97
C ILE A 442 6.44 -5.47 19.66
N GLY A 443 5.89 -6.25 18.72
CA GLY A 443 5.44 -5.70 17.44
C GLY A 443 4.25 -4.74 17.54
N ARG A 444 3.30 -5.02 18.44
CA ARG A 444 2.12 -4.16 18.67
C ARG A 444 2.45 -2.81 19.29
N ILE A 445 3.54 -2.72 20.06
CA ILE A 445 4.02 -1.48 20.68
C ILE A 445 5.01 -0.77 19.75
N ASP A 446 5.91 -1.52 19.12
CA ASP A 446 6.96 -0.99 18.25
C ASP A 446 6.39 -0.22 17.04
N LEU A 447 5.43 -0.82 16.32
CA LEU A 447 4.85 -0.20 15.13
C LEU A 447 4.18 1.17 15.40
N PRO A 448 3.27 1.33 16.38
CA PRO A 448 2.70 2.64 16.66
C PRO A 448 3.72 3.63 17.22
N LEU A 449 4.76 3.17 17.95
CA LEU A 449 5.83 4.06 18.39
C LEU A 449 6.64 4.58 17.21
N VAL A 450 7.04 3.74 16.26
CA VAL A 450 7.72 4.19 15.04
C VAL A 450 6.85 5.19 14.28
N VAL A 451 5.55 4.93 14.14
CA VAL A 451 4.62 5.87 13.48
C VAL A 451 4.49 7.18 14.24
N LEU A 452 4.40 7.14 15.58
CA LEU A 452 4.33 8.33 16.42
C LEU A 452 5.61 9.17 16.28
N PHE A 453 6.78 8.55 16.43
CA PHE A 453 8.08 9.22 16.34
C PHE A 453 8.41 9.67 14.92
N ALA A 454 7.83 9.06 13.88
CA ALA A 454 8.00 9.50 12.50
C ALA A 454 7.57 10.96 12.28
N PHE A 455 6.68 11.51 13.09
CA PHE A 455 6.26 12.92 13.01
C PHE A 455 6.98 13.84 14.00
N THR A 456 7.91 13.33 14.81
CA THR A 456 8.66 14.11 15.80
C THR A 456 10.13 14.29 15.39
N PRO A 457 10.87 15.23 16.03
CA PRO A 457 12.33 15.32 15.84
C PRO A 457 13.08 14.15 16.50
N TYR A 458 12.47 13.43 17.44
CA TYR A 458 13.12 12.38 18.22
C TYR A 458 13.25 11.03 17.50
N LEU A 459 12.84 10.93 16.23
CA LEU A 459 12.91 9.70 15.44
C LEU A 459 14.31 9.07 15.44
N GLY A 460 15.35 9.89 15.22
CA GLY A 460 16.74 9.41 15.16
C GLY A 460 17.18 8.75 16.47
N TYR A 461 16.92 9.40 17.61
CA TYR A 461 17.24 8.87 18.94
C TYR A 461 16.50 7.57 19.24
N PHE A 462 15.20 7.54 18.97
CA PHE A 462 14.36 6.37 19.20
C PHE A 462 14.82 5.18 18.37
N ALA A 463 14.96 5.37 17.06
CA ALA A 463 15.41 4.32 16.14
C ALA A 463 16.81 3.81 16.50
N PHE A 464 17.75 4.72 16.78
CA PHE A 464 19.11 4.35 17.19
C PHE A 464 19.11 3.50 18.46
N LEU A 465 18.35 3.89 19.49
CA LEU A 465 18.26 3.14 20.74
C LEU A 465 17.78 1.70 20.49
N GLN A 466 16.73 1.53 19.68
CA GLN A 466 16.20 0.21 19.35
C GLN A 466 17.22 -0.67 18.63
N LEU A 467 17.90 -0.10 17.64
CA LEU A 467 18.89 -0.83 16.86
C LEU A 467 20.19 -1.08 17.64
N PHE A 468 20.54 -0.18 18.56
CA PHE A 468 21.63 -0.37 19.51
C PHE A 468 21.33 -1.55 20.43
N LEU A 469 20.14 -1.61 21.03
CA LEU A 469 19.70 -2.77 21.83
C LEU A 469 19.71 -4.06 21.01
N TYR A 470 19.31 -4.00 19.75
CA TYR A 470 19.41 -5.15 18.83
C TYR A 470 20.87 -5.55 18.58
N SER A 471 21.78 -4.59 18.38
CA SER A 471 23.20 -4.82 18.10
C SER A 471 23.91 -5.57 19.24
N ILE A 472 23.56 -5.29 20.50
CA ILE A 472 24.12 -5.93 21.70
C ILE A 472 23.37 -7.19 22.15
N SER A 473 22.22 -7.50 21.53
CA SER A 473 21.37 -8.63 21.92
C SER A 473 22.07 -9.99 21.99
N PRO A 474 23.07 -10.33 21.13
CA PRO A 474 23.76 -11.62 21.23
C PRO A 474 24.57 -11.76 22.52
N ILE A 475 25.11 -10.67 23.05
CA ILE A 475 25.89 -10.65 24.30
C ILE A 475 24.97 -10.89 25.49
N LEU A 476 23.82 -10.22 25.50
CA LEU A 476 22.80 -10.36 26.55
C LEU A 476 22.20 -11.77 26.58
N SER A 477 22.03 -12.41 25.42
CA SER A 477 21.49 -13.77 25.34
C SER A 477 22.48 -14.83 25.83
N LYS A 478 23.79 -14.66 25.62
CA LYS A 478 24.82 -15.61 26.10
C LYS A 478 24.87 -15.71 27.64
N ARG A 479 24.51 -14.64 28.36
CA ARG A 479 24.47 -14.61 29.83
C ARG A 479 23.32 -15.39 30.46
N LYS A 480 22.27 -15.74 29.69
CA LYS A 480 21.13 -16.55 30.22
C LYS A 480 21.37 -18.06 30.12
N THR A 481 22.48 -18.48 29.52
CA THR A 481 22.83 -19.89 29.28
C THR A 481 24.16 -20.27 29.94
N ALA A 482 24.68 -19.43 30.85
CA ALA A 482 25.89 -19.67 31.63
C ALA A 482 25.51 -19.89 33.10
#